data_AF-A0A9C7SE40-F1
#
_entry.id   AF-A0A9C7SE40-F1
#
_cell.length_a   1.000
_cell.length_b   1.000
_cell.length_c   1.000
_cell.angle_alpha   90.00
_cell.angle_beta   90.00
_cell.angle_gamma   90.00
#
_symmetry.space_group_name_H-M   'P 1'
#
loop_
_entity.id
_entity.type
_entity.pdbx_description
1 polymer ?
#
loop_
_entity_poly.entity_id
_entity_poly.type
_entity_poly.pdbx_seq_one_letter_code
_entity_poly.pdbx_strand_id
1 'polypeptide(L)'
;MDIQAKKAIDQEEKKDSLTESFLQYFTVGLAITPAQKENVYKIRYRVYCEEFGYEPADHFLDRMEYDAHDEHSHHCLITHKSSGRPAGCVRMIPAIENGICDILPFEKVCSERLDDEFIRGLNLDRKTVCEISRLAVDSSFRRRSSEK
;
A
#
# COMPACT_ATOMS: atom_id res chain seq x y z
N MET A 1 -44.83 31.25 18.76
CA MET A 1 -44.04 30.01 18.79
C MET A 1 -42.94 30.17 17.77
N ASP A 2 -41.76 30.48 18.28
CA ASP A 2 -40.73 31.25 17.60
C ASP A 2 -39.96 30.47 16.52
N ILE A 3 -39.74 31.16 15.41
CA ILE A 3 -38.84 30.79 14.31
C ILE A 3 -37.40 30.53 14.82
N GLN A 4 -37.08 30.99 16.03
CA GLN A 4 -35.81 30.72 16.71
C GLN A 4 -35.66 29.26 17.18
N ALA A 5 -36.73 28.49 17.35
CA ALA A 5 -36.64 27.09 17.78
C ALA A 5 -36.29 26.10 16.64
N LYS A 6 -36.42 26.51 15.37
CA LYS A 6 -36.04 25.70 14.20
C LYS A 6 -34.59 25.86 13.77
N LYS A 7 -33.87 26.86 14.30
CA LYS A 7 -32.45 27.12 13.99
C LYS A 7 -31.47 26.37 14.89
N ALA A 8 -31.97 25.64 15.89
CA ALA A 8 -31.15 24.97 16.90
C ALA A 8 -30.96 23.46 16.65
N ILE A 9 -31.37 22.92 15.49
CA ILE A 9 -31.20 21.51 15.13
C ILE A 9 -30.22 21.33 13.93
N ASP A 10 -29.67 22.43 13.39
CA ASP A 10 -28.95 22.45 12.11
C ASP A 10 -27.42 22.64 12.22
N GLN A 11 -26.80 22.28 13.35
CA GLN A 11 -25.33 22.33 13.49
C GLN A 11 -24.83 21.07 14.20
N GLU A 12 -25.12 19.90 13.63
CA GLU A 12 -24.27 18.74 13.86
C GLU A 12 -23.05 18.92 12.95
N GLU A 13 -21.93 19.40 13.50
CA GLU A 13 -20.67 19.53 12.78
C GLU A 13 -20.35 18.19 12.13
N LYS A 14 -20.54 18.08 10.81
CA LYS A 14 -20.15 16.90 10.04
C LYS A 14 -18.63 16.84 10.04
N LYS A 15 -18.08 16.18 11.05
CA LYS A 15 -16.65 15.88 11.12
C LYS A 15 -16.31 15.00 9.93
N ASP A 16 -15.43 15.49 9.06
CA ASP A 16 -14.95 14.70 7.94
C ASP A 16 -14.45 13.33 8.44
N SER A 17 -14.83 12.28 7.73
CA SER A 17 -14.30 10.95 7.99
C SER A 17 -12.79 10.94 7.80
N LEU A 18 -12.09 10.00 8.46
CA LEU A 18 -10.65 9.82 8.28
C LEU A 18 -10.28 9.69 6.80
N THR A 19 -11.12 9.01 6.01
CA THR A 19 -10.96 8.84 4.56
C THR A 19 -11.10 10.17 3.82
N GLU A 20 -12.13 10.97 4.10
CA GLU A 20 -12.31 12.28 3.47
C GLU A 20 -11.15 13.23 3.81
N SER A 21 -10.75 13.30 5.08
CA SER A 21 -9.59 14.08 5.50
C SER A 21 -8.29 13.59 4.83
N PHE A 22 -8.09 12.28 4.70
CA PHE A 22 -6.91 11.73 4.02
C PHE A 22 -6.90 12.10 2.53
N LEU A 23 -8.04 11.93 1.85
CA LEU A 23 -8.18 12.24 0.43
C LEU A 23 -8.14 13.75 0.14
N GLN A 24 -8.26 14.61 1.13
CA GLN A 24 -7.98 16.04 0.99
C GLN A 24 -6.50 16.30 0.63
N TYR A 25 -5.57 15.55 1.22
CA TYR A 25 -4.13 15.77 1.08
C TYR A 25 -3.44 14.81 0.11
N PHE A 26 -4.01 13.62 -0.09
CA PHE A 26 -3.38 12.56 -0.88
C PHE A 26 -4.26 12.10 -2.05
N THR A 27 -3.62 11.70 -3.13
CA THR A 27 -4.23 10.84 -4.15
C THR A 27 -3.80 9.39 -3.90
N VAL A 28 -4.71 8.47 -4.15
CA VAL A 28 -4.46 7.02 -4.12
C VAL A 28 -4.77 6.49 -5.51
N GLY A 29 -3.85 5.76 -6.11
CA GLY A 29 -4.06 5.21 -7.44
C GLY A 29 -3.12 4.07 -7.75
N LEU A 30 -3.51 3.27 -8.74
CA LEU A 30 -2.64 2.24 -9.28
C LEU A 30 -1.48 2.87 -10.06
N ALA A 31 -0.28 2.36 -9.86
CA ALA A 31 0.90 2.68 -10.65
C ALA A 31 0.94 1.77 -11.89
N ILE A 32 0.45 2.30 -13.00
CA ILE A 32 0.30 1.57 -14.27
C ILE A 32 1.42 1.93 -15.23
N THR A 33 1.79 3.21 -15.31
CA THR A 33 2.83 3.67 -16.23
C THR A 33 4.23 3.38 -15.69
N PRO A 34 5.26 3.25 -16.56
CA PRO A 34 6.64 3.07 -16.13
C PRO A 34 7.10 4.14 -15.13
N ALA A 35 6.74 5.41 -15.36
CA ALA A 35 7.07 6.51 -14.47
C ALA A 35 6.39 6.41 -13.09
N GLN A 36 5.16 5.87 -13.02
CA GLN A 36 4.50 5.61 -11.74
C GLN A 36 5.16 4.44 -11.01
N LYS A 37 5.50 3.35 -11.72
CA LYS A 37 6.22 2.21 -11.14
C LYS A 37 7.61 2.59 -10.62
N GLU A 38 8.34 3.44 -11.35
CA GLU A 38 9.61 4.01 -10.92
C GLU A 38 9.48 4.75 -9.57
N ASN A 39 8.40 5.52 -9.37
CA ASN A 39 8.14 6.16 -8.09
C ASN A 39 7.90 5.16 -6.95
N VAL A 40 7.24 4.03 -7.24
CA VAL A 40 7.03 2.93 -6.28
C VAL A 40 8.37 2.26 -5.91
N TYR A 41 9.22 1.95 -6.88
CA TYR A 41 10.51 1.31 -6.61
C TYR A 41 11.47 2.23 -5.84
N LYS A 42 11.43 3.54 -6.13
CA LYS A 42 12.24 4.53 -5.40
C LYS A 42 11.80 4.70 -3.94
N ILE A 43 10.49 4.72 -3.66
CA ILE A 43 10.03 4.82 -2.26
C ILE A 43 10.33 3.53 -1.50
N ARG A 44 10.19 2.37 -2.14
CA ARG A 44 10.60 1.09 -1.57
C ARG A 44 12.08 1.07 -1.25
N TYR A 45 12.95 1.49 -2.16
CA TYR A 45 14.40 1.59 -1.91
C TYR A 45 14.73 2.45 -0.69
N ARG A 46 14.16 3.67 -0.61
CA ARG A 46 14.38 4.56 0.55
C ARG A 46 14.00 3.90 1.88
N VAL A 47 12.92 3.12 1.89
CA VAL A 47 12.39 2.50 3.12
C VAL A 47 13.08 1.18 3.44
N TYR A 48 13.10 0.24 2.49
CA TYR A 48 13.59 -1.13 2.68
C TYR A 48 15.11 -1.22 2.65
N CYS A 49 15.81 -0.40 1.85
CA CYS A 49 17.26 -0.46 1.73
C CYS A 49 17.95 0.59 2.61
N GLU A 50 17.57 1.87 2.49
CA GLU A 50 18.27 2.95 3.20
C GLU A 50 17.86 3.07 4.67
N GLU A 51 16.55 3.08 4.96
CA GLU A 51 16.06 3.33 6.32
C GLU A 51 16.11 2.11 7.22
N PHE A 52 15.55 0.98 6.77
CA PHE A 52 15.45 -0.23 7.61
C PHE A 52 16.54 -1.27 7.33
N GLY A 53 17.22 -1.21 6.18
CA GLY A 53 18.25 -2.18 5.81
C GLY A 53 17.75 -3.63 5.69
N TYR A 54 16.48 -3.82 5.34
CA TYR A 54 15.89 -5.14 5.09
C TYR A 54 16.41 -5.77 3.81
N GLU A 55 16.75 -4.95 2.81
CA GLU A 55 17.31 -5.40 1.53
C GLU A 55 18.68 -4.74 1.31
N PRO A 56 19.70 -5.46 0.80
CA PRO A 56 21.02 -4.90 0.56
C PRO A 56 21.00 -3.82 -0.52
N ALA A 57 21.45 -2.60 -0.20
CA ALA A 57 21.41 -1.46 -1.13
C ALA A 57 22.30 -1.66 -2.37
N ASP A 58 23.37 -2.47 -2.26
CA ASP A 58 24.28 -2.82 -3.35
C ASP A 58 23.65 -3.72 -4.42
N HIS A 59 22.51 -4.35 -4.13
CA HIS A 59 21.71 -5.06 -5.14
C HIS A 59 20.98 -4.09 -6.10
N PHE A 60 20.82 -2.81 -5.73
CA PHE A 60 20.00 -1.83 -6.45
C PHE A 60 20.80 -0.57 -6.80
N LEU A 61 21.73 -0.70 -7.74
CA LEU A 61 22.64 0.40 -8.14
C LEU A 61 21.91 1.63 -8.72
N ASP A 62 20.71 1.44 -9.26
CA ASP A 62 19.82 2.48 -9.79
C ASP A 62 18.92 3.12 -8.72
N ARG A 63 19.05 2.70 -7.45
CA ARG A 63 18.25 3.14 -6.31
C ARG A 63 16.76 2.86 -6.44
N MET A 64 16.44 1.71 -7.03
CA MET A 64 15.08 1.21 -7.19
C MET A 64 14.98 -0.21 -6.62
N GLU A 65 14.16 -0.42 -5.58
CA GLU A 65 13.95 -1.77 -5.03
C GLU A 65 12.79 -2.43 -5.78
N TYR A 66 13.12 -3.52 -6.49
CA TYR A 66 12.18 -4.37 -7.19
C TYR A 66 12.66 -5.83 -7.19
N ASP A 67 11.74 -6.78 -7.34
CA ASP A 67 12.02 -8.21 -7.41
C ASP A 67 11.24 -8.86 -8.57
N ALA A 68 11.37 -10.18 -8.71
CA ALA A 68 10.74 -10.96 -9.78
C ALA A 68 9.19 -10.94 -9.74
N HIS A 69 8.58 -10.55 -8.62
CA HIS A 69 7.12 -10.50 -8.49
C HIS A 69 6.53 -9.19 -9.00
N ASP A 70 7.35 -8.15 -9.22
CA ASP A 70 6.86 -6.83 -9.55
C ASP A 70 6.25 -6.69 -10.95
N GLU A 71 6.59 -7.61 -11.86
CA GLU A 71 6.06 -7.64 -13.22
C GLU A 71 4.55 -7.91 -13.24
N HIS A 72 4.10 -8.91 -12.46
CA HIS A 72 2.71 -9.36 -12.38
C HIS A 72 1.92 -8.76 -11.20
N SER A 73 2.56 -7.90 -10.43
CA SER A 73 1.92 -7.24 -9.28
C SER A 73 1.14 -6.00 -9.67
N HIS A 74 0.06 -5.76 -8.93
CA HIS A 74 -0.56 -4.44 -8.86
C HIS A 74 0.13 -3.59 -7.80
N HIS A 75 0.50 -2.38 -8.18
CA HIS A 75 1.15 -1.43 -7.30
C HIS A 75 0.21 -0.28 -7.03
N CYS A 76 -0.02 0.04 -5.75
CA CYS A 76 -0.74 1.24 -5.36
C CYS A 76 0.27 2.28 -4.89
N LEU A 77 0.12 3.51 -5.38
CA LEU A 77 0.93 4.66 -5.05
C LEU A 77 0.05 5.73 -4.40
N ILE A 78 0.50 6.20 -3.24
CA ILE A 78 -0.08 7.33 -2.52
C ILE A 78 0.79 8.54 -2.81
N THR A 79 0.22 9.60 -3.36
CA THR A 79 0.94 10.83 -3.72
C THR A 79 0.39 12.01 -2.96
N HIS A 80 1.26 12.82 -2.36
CA HIS A 80 0.86 14.05 -1.70
C HIS A 80 0.50 15.12 -2.74
N LYS A 81 -0.72 15.64 -2.69
CA LYS A 81 -1.28 16.50 -3.74
C LYS A 81 -0.50 17.80 -3.94
N SER A 82 -0.15 18.49 -2.86
CA SER A 82 0.46 19.83 -2.97
C SER A 82 1.93 19.80 -3.39
N SER A 83 2.68 18.76 -3.01
CA SER A 83 4.10 18.62 -3.39
C SER A 83 4.32 17.72 -4.61
N GLY A 84 3.32 16.94 -5.02
CA GLY A 84 3.45 15.91 -6.06
C GLY A 84 4.36 14.75 -5.67
N ARG A 85 4.84 14.68 -4.41
CA ARG A 85 5.79 13.65 -3.98
C ARG A 85 5.08 12.33 -3.62
N PRO A 86 5.66 11.18 -3.99
CA PRO A 86 5.26 9.89 -3.42
C PRO A 86 5.34 9.91 -1.89
N ALA A 87 4.26 9.52 -1.23
CA ALA A 87 4.14 9.48 0.22
C ALA A 87 4.16 8.03 0.76
N GLY A 88 3.62 7.08 0.00
CA GLY A 88 3.61 5.67 0.36
C GLY A 88 3.25 4.78 -0.82
N CYS A 89 3.47 3.48 -0.67
CA CYS A 89 3.03 2.47 -1.62
C CYS A 89 2.67 1.15 -0.95
N VAL A 90 1.95 0.31 -1.67
CA VAL A 90 1.69 -1.09 -1.31
C VAL A 90 1.64 -1.95 -2.57
N ARG A 91 2.14 -3.18 -2.49
CA ARG A 91 2.10 -4.17 -3.57
C ARG A 91 1.01 -5.20 -3.29
N MET A 92 0.30 -5.60 -4.35
CA MET A 92 -0.67 -6.69 -4.36
C MET A 92 -0.27 -7.70 -5.44
N ILE A 93 -0.10 -8.95 -5.04
CA ILE A 93 0.29 -10.06 -5.92
C ILE A 93 -0.92 -11.00 -6.03
N PRO A 94 -1.60 -11.10 -7.17
CA PRO A 94 -2.69 -12.06 -7.34
C PRO A 94 -2.14 -13.49 -7.34
N ALA A 95 -2.86 -14.42 -6.73
CA ALA A 95 -2.48 -15.84 -6.71
C ALA A 95 -2.67 -16.55 -8.07
N ILE A 96 -3.40 -15.93 -8.98
CA ILE A 96 -3.56 -16.37 -10.37
C ILE A 96 -3.23 -15.19 -11.29
N GLU A 97 -2.34 -15.43 -12.24
CA GLU A 97 -2.11 -14.52 -13.36
C GLU A 97 -2.34 -15.27 -14.67
N ASN A 98 -3.13 -14.69 -15.58
CA ASN A 98 -3.39 -15.24 -16.92
C ASN A 98 -3.89 -16.71 -16.92
N GLY A 99 -4.57 -17.14 -15.85
CA GLY A 99 -5.10 -18.50 -15.71
C GLY A 99 -4.10 -19.52 -15.16
N ILE A 100 -2.87 -19.10 -14.85
CA ILE A 100 -1.85 -19.93 -14.19
C ILE A 100 -1.90 -19.63 -12.69
N CYS A 101 -2.12 -20.66 -11.88
CA CYS A 101 -1.94 -20.56 -10.43
C CYS A 101 -0.45 -20.50 -10.13
N ASP A 102 -0.01 -19.42 -9.48
CA ASP A 102 1.34 -19.32 -8.94
C ASP A 102 1.31 -19.45 -7.42
N ILE A 103 2.45 -19.79 -6.83
CA ILE A 103 2.66 -19.83 -5.37
C ILE A 103 3.01 -18.41 -4.93
N LEU A 104 2.29 -17.89 -3.93
CA LEU A 104 2.56 -16.55 -3.40
C LEU A 104 3.92 -16.53 -2.68
N PRO A 105 4.65 -15.41 -2.67
CA PRO A 105 5.93 -15.31 -1.98
C PRO A 105 5.89 -15.79 -0.53
N PHE A 106 4.83 -15.45 0.21
CA PHE A 106 4.61 -15.89 1.58
C PHE A 106 4.52 -17.42 1.70
N GLU A 107 3.81 -18.08 0.78
CA GLU A 107 3.66 -19.54 0.76
C GLU A 107 5.01 -20.22 0.49
N LYS A 108 5.83 -19.66 -0.41
CA LYS A 108 7.15 -20.19 -0.74
C LYS A 108 8.14 -20.02 0.41
N VAL A 109 8.28 -18.79 0.91
CA VAL A 109 9.27 -18.42 1.93
C VAL A 109 8.94 -19.05 3.29
N CYS A 110 7.66 -19.14 3.65
CA CYS A 110 7.22 -19.66 4.94
C CYS A 110 6.80 -21.14 4.89
N SER A 111 7.00 -21.85 3.78
CA SER A 111 6.53 -23.23 3.55
C SER A 111 6.75 -24.18 4.74
N GLU A 112 7.91 -24.13 5.41
CA GLU A 112 8.21 -25.00 6.56
C GLU A 112 7.52 -24.59 7.88
N ARG A 113 6.94 -23.39 7.94
CA ARG A 113 6.30 -22.83 9.14
C ARG A 113 4.79 -22.67 9.00
N LEU A 114 4.25 -22.96 7.82
CA LEU A 114 2.81 -22.88 7.56
C LEU A 114 2.13 -24.17 8.01
N ASP A 115 0.94 -24.00 8.59
CA ASP A 115 0.02 -25.11 8.80
C ASP A 115 -0.72 -25.39 7.47
N ASP A 116 -0.11 -26.24 6.66
CA ASP A 116 -0.65 -26.62 5.35
C ASP A 116 -2.05 -27.24 5.45
N GLU A 117 -2.35 -27.96 6.54
CA GLU A 117 -3.66 -28.57 6.75
C GLU A 117 -4.71 -27.48 7.00
N PHE A 118 -4.40 -26.53 7.88
CA PHE A 118 -5.28 -25.38 8.13
C PHE A 118 -5.53 -24.57 6.85
N ILE A 119 -4.48 -24.21 6.11
CA ILE A 119 -4.58 -23.40 4.89
C ILE A 119 -5.39 -24.13 3.80
N ARG A 120 -5.15 -25.43 3.59
CA ARG A 120 -5.96 -26.23 2.65
C ARG A 120 -7.41 -26.33 3.13
N GLY A 121 -7.64 -26.43 4.44
CA GLY A 121 -8.97 -26.48 5.06
C GLY A 121 -9.82 -25.22 4.83
N LEU A 122 -9.19 -24.07 4.55
CA LEU A 122 -9.91 -22.84 4.19
C LEU A 122 -10.65 -22.93 2.84
N ASN A 123 -10.33 -23.92 1.99
CA ASN A 123 -10.96 -24.12 0.67
C ASN A 123 -11.03 -22.83 -0.17
N LEU A 124 -9.95 -22.03 -0.14
CA LEU A 124 -9.92 -20.74 -0.83
C LEU A 124 -9.87 -20.93 -2.35
N ASP A 125 -10.77 -20.25 -3.07
CA ASP A 125 -10.64 -20.11 -4.52
C ASP A 125 -9.46 -19.17 -4.82
N ARG A 126 -8.38 -19.72 -5.39
CA ARG A 126 -7.17 -18.97 -5.75
C ARG A 126 -7.46 -17.73 -6.61
N LYS A 127 -8.57 -17.69 -7.38
CA LYS A 127 -8.98 -16.50 -8.15
C LYS A 127 -9.34 -15.29 -7.29
N THR A 128 -9.61 -15.52 -6.00
CA THR A 128 -10.02 -14.51 -5.02
C THR A 128 -8.93 -14.22 -3.99
N VAL A 129 -7.75 -14.84 -4.13
CA VAL A 129 -6.63 -14.72 -3.20
C VAL A 129 -5.54 -13.83 -3.80
N CYS A 130 -4.95 -12.99 -2.94
CA CYS A 130 -3.76 -12.22 -3.26
C CYS A 130 -2.87 -12.06 -2.01
N GLU A 131 -1.60 -11.77 -2.22
CA GLU A 131 -0.69 -11.33 -1.17
C GLU A 131 -0.54 -9.81 -1.19
N ILE A 132 -0.63 -9.18 -0.02
CA ILE A 132 -0.23 -7.79 0.18
C ILE A 132 1.19 -7.77 0.74
N SER A 133 2.11 -7.11 0.04
CA SER A 133 3.51 -7.00 0.46
C SER A 133 4.06 -5.60 0.16
N ARG A 134 5.32 -5.36 0.56
CA ARG A 134 6.06 -4.11 0.27
C ARG A 134 5.31 -2.83 0.64
N LEU A 135 4.65 -2.82 1.81
CA LEU A 135 4.06 -1.61 2.38
C LEU A 135 5.18 -0.65 2.80
N ALA A 136 5.28 0.50 2.13
CA ALA A 136 6.28 1.52 2.42
C ALA A 136 5.61 2.87 2.63
N VAL A 137 6.00 3.60 3.67
CA VAL A 137 5.62 5.00 3.87
C VAL A 137 6.90 5.81 4.02
N ASP A 138 7.06 6.84 3.20
CA ASP A 138 8.23 7.72 3.27
C ASP A 138 8.25 8.42 4.64
N SER A 139 9.43 8.53 5.25
CA SER A 139 9.57 9.01 6.62
C SER A 139 9.02 10.42 6.83
N SER A 140 8.99 11.26 5.77
CA SER A 140 8.39 12.60 5.84
C SER A 140 6.87 12.60 6.03
N PHE A 141 6.19 11.45 5.89
CA PHE A 141 4.74 11.32 5.98
C PHE A 141 4.27 10.37 7.09
N ARG A 142 5.17 9.74 7.87
CA ARG A 142 4.78 8.81 8.96
C ARG A 142 4.25 9.51 10.21
N ARG A 143 4.71 10.72 10.49
CA ARG A 143 4.36 11.47 11.70
C ARG A 143 3.81 12.83 11.33
N ARG A 144 2.70 13.22 11.96
CA ARG A 144 2.30 14.61 12.01
C ARG A 144 3.29 15.33 12.92
N SER A 145 3.76 16.52 12.54
CA SER A 145 4.73 17.32 13.31
C SER A 145 4.29 17.61 14.76
N SER A 146 3.01 17.37 15.10
CA SER A 146 2.39 17.55 16.40
C SER A 146 2.20 16.27 17.23
N GLU A 147 2.52 15.09 16.73
CA GLU A 147 2.35 13.81 17.46
C GLU A 147 3.71 13.31 17.99
N LYS A 148 3.92 13.47 19.31
CA LYS A 148 5.04 12.91 20.08
C LYS A 148 4.93 11.40 20.25
#